data_AF-A0A1M5B883-F1
#
_entry.id   AF-A0A1M5B883-F1
#
_cell.length_a   1.000
_cell.length_b   1.000
_cell.length_c   1.000
_cell.angle_alpha   90.00
_cell.angle_beta   90.00
_cell.angle_gamma   90.00
#
_symmetry.space_group_name_H-M   'P 1'
#
loop_
_entity.id
_entity.type
_entity.pdbx_description
1 polymer ?
#
loop_
_entity_poly.entity_id
_entity_poly.type
_entity_poly.pdbx_seq_one_letter_code
_entity_poly.pdbx_strand_id
1 'polypeptide(L)'
;MSQPLVTDSPLWSRDALWAGSALAFPVLFLDKTRALHHANAAACALAEKVQPGAGPQALVGLIADSDWQHAFETGYWKGEVRPDPEHPLMLELHCGQSPDSGHCILVVVDISERGERQRQYEELQRTVQRLATTQEQLLRSEKMASIGQLAAGVAHEINNPIGYVGSNLSTLQEYSTALLGSIASGVERAAG
;
A
#
# COMPACT_ATOMS: atom_id res chain seq x y z
N MET A 1 27.11 -30.37 7.08
CA MET A 1 26.93 -30.30 5.62
C MET A 1 26.24 -31.58 5.18
N SER A 2 24.92 -31.61 5.19
CA SER A 2 24.15 -32.78 4.77
C SER A 2 24.01 -32.75 3.26
N GLN A 3 24.58 -33.75 2.58
CA GLN A 3 24.51 -33.87 1.12
C GLN A 3 23.06 -34.06 0.68
N PRO A 4 22.58 -33.36 -0.37
CA PRO A 4 21.28 -33.66 -0.95
C PRO A 4 21.31 -35.08 -1.53
N LEU A 5 20.29 -35.87 -1.24
CA LEU A 5 20.08 -37.20 -1.83
C LEU A 5 19.98 -37.01 -3.36
N VAL A 6 21.07 -37.28 -4.08
CA VAL A 6 21.04 -37.49 -5.53
C VAL A 6 20.94 -39.00 -5.70
N THR A 7 19.72 -39.52 -5.61
CA THR A 7 19.40 -40.88 -6.02
C THR A 7 19.37 -40.93 -7.54
N ASP A 8 20.00 -41.95 -8.14
CA ASP A 8 19.85 -42.27 -9.56
C ASP A 8 18.37 -42.58 -9.82
N SER A 9 17.61 -41.55 -10.18
CA SER A 9 16.20 -41.68 -10.51
C SER A 9 16.10 -42.00 -12.01
N PRO A 10 15.47 -43.12 -12.42
CA PRO A 10 15.21 -43.41 -13.84
C PRO A 10 14.24 -42.41 -14.47
N LEU A 11 13.60 -41.62 -13.62
CA LEU A 11 12.58 -40.65 -13.90
C LEU A 11 13.18 -39.26 -14.20
N TRP A 12 14.17 -38.81 -13.42
CA TRP A 12 14.75 -37.47 -13.53
C TRP A 12 16.20 -37.49 -14.00
N SER A 13 16.54 -36.66 -14.99
CA SER A 13 17.94 -36.49 -15.40
C SER A 13 18.77 -35.86 -14.28
N ARG A 14 20.06 -36.18 -14.23
CA ARG A 14 20.99 -35.59 -13.25
C ARG A 14 21.05 -34.06 -13.36
N ASP A 15 20.91 -33.51 -14.56
CA ASP A 15 20.89 -32.06 -14.79
C ASP A 15 19.63 -31.41 -14.20
N ALA A 16 18.47 -32.06 -14.31
CA ALA A 16 17.22 -31.57 -13.72
C ALA A 16 17.28 -31.58 -12.19
N LEU A 17 17.83 -32.65 -11.59
CA LEU A 17 18.02 -32.76 -10.14
C LEU A 17 19.04 -31.73 -9.63
N TRP A 18 20.13 -31.52 -10.37
CA TRP A 18 21.11 -30.48 -10.05
C TRP A 18 20.49 -29.08 -10.12
N ALA A 19 19.75 -28.78 -11.19
CA ALA A 19 19.08 -27.49 -11.34
C ALA A 19 18.10 -27.25 -10.19
N GLY A 20 17.30 -28.26 -9.83
CA GLY A 20 16.40 -28.20 -8.67
C GLY A 20 17.10 -27.98 -7.34
N SER A 21 18.25 -28.63 -7.14
CA SER A 21 19.10 -28.45 -5.95
C SER A 21 19.65 -27.03 -5.82
N ALA A 22 19.88 -26.33 -6.93
CA ALA A 22 20.43 -24.97 -6.95
C ALA A 22 19.37 -23.88 -6.69
N LEU A 23 18.07 -24.21 -6.70
CA LEU A 23 17.00 -23.24 -6.46
C LEU A 23 16.94 -22.84 -4.99
N ALA A 24 16.81 -21.54 -4.75
CA ALA A 24 16.70 -20.97 -3.40
C ALA A 24 15.30 -21.13 -2.77
N PHE A 25 14.31 -21.57 -3.56
CA PHE A 25 12.95 -21.82 -3.08
C PHE A 25 12.67 -23.31 -2.94
N PRO A 26 11.76 -23.72 -2.03
CA PRO A 26 11.40 -25.12 -1.81
C PRO A 26 10.87 -25.81 -3.08
N VAL A 27 11.57 -26.85 -3.51
CA VAL A 27 11.16 -27.70 -4.64
C VAL A 27 11.33 -29.17 -4.29
N LEU A 28 10.30 -29.95 -4.64
CA LEU A 28 10.25 -31.40 -4.49
C LEU A 28 9.97 -32.05 -5.85
N PHE A 29 10.67 -33.15 -6.13
CA PHE A 29 10.53 -33.95 -7.33
C PHE A 29 9.90 -35.28 -6.95
N LEU A 30 8.75 -35.54 -7.55
CA LEU A 30 7.84 -36.61 -7.20
C LEU A 30 7.58 -37.49 -8.42
N ASP A 31 7.12 -38.71 -8.16
CA ASP A 31 6.46 -39.52 -9.20
C ASP A 31 4.94 -39.48 -9.07
N LYS A 32 4.24 -40.12 -10.01
CA LYS A 32 2.78 -40.24 -10.06
C LYS A 32 2.15 -40.88 -8.81
N THR A 33 2.94 -41.61 -8.01
CA THR A 33 2.49 -42.26 -6.77
C THR A 33 2.69 -41.39 -5.53
N ARG A 34 3.12 -40.13 -5.70
CA ARG A 34 3.51 -39.19 -4.64
C ARG A 34 4.79 -39.55 -3.91
N ALA A 35 5.57 -40.51 -4.42
CA ALA A 35 6.84 -40.83 -3.81
C ALA A 35 7.84 -39.72 -4.10
N LEU A 36 8.51 -39.24 -3.05
CA LEU A 36 9.57 -38.26 -3.16
C LEU A 36 10.85 -38.90 -3.69
N HIS A 37 11.31 -38.43 -4.85
CA HIS A 37 12.60 -38.80 -5.43
C HIS A 37 13.71 -37.85 -5.00
N HIS A 38 13.41 -36.55 -4.91
CA HIS A 38 14.38 -35.53 -4.51
C HIS A 38 13.70 -34.31 -3.89
N ALA A 39 14.34 -33.73 -2.86
CA ALA A 39 13.97 -32.44 -2.29
C ALA A 39 15.23 -31.61 -2.09
N ASN A 40 15.16 -30.32 -2.44
CA ASN A 40 16.28 -29.41 -2.24
C ASN A 40 16.39 -28.96 -0.76
N ALA A 41 17.50 -28.30 -0.42
CA ALA A 41 17.76 -27.86 0.95
C ALA A 41 16.66 -26.92 1.49
N ALA A 42 16.11 -26.06 0.62
CA ALA A 42 15.02 -25.15 0.98
C ALA A 42 13.73 -25.91 1.36
N ALA A 43 13.38 -26.97 0.62
CA ALA A 43 12.23 -27.81 0.94
C ALA A 43 12.39 -28.57 2.25
N CYS A 44 13.58 -29.09 2.54
CA CYS A 44 13.86 -29.72 3.82
C CYS A 44 13.76 -28.72 4.98
N ALA A 45 14.32 -27.51 4.82
CA ALA A 45 14.24 -26.47 5.85
C ALA A 45 12.79 -26.01 6.09
N LEU A 46 12.00 -25.87 5.03
CA LEU A 46 10.58 -25.50 5.16
C LEU A 46 9.79 -26.61 5.87
N ALA A 47 10.01 -27.88 5.55
CA ALA A 47 9.34 -28.99 6.21
C ALA A 47 9.61 -29.00 7.72
N GLU A 48 10.86 -28.81 8.13
CA GLU A 48 11.25 -28.71 9.54
C GLU A 48 10.66 -27.48 10.23
N LYS A 49 10.54 -26.35 9.52
CA LYS A 49 9.92 -25.11 10.03
C LYS A 49 8.42 -25.29 10.30
N VAL A 50 7.71 -25.90 9.35
CA VAL A 50 6.26 -26.13 9.41
C VAL A 50 5.92 -27.20 10.44
N GLN A 51 6.67 -28.31 10.44
CA GLN A 51 6.46 -29.41 11.38
C GLN A 51 7.82 -29.97 11.84
N PRO A 52 8.29 -29.61 13.05
CA PRO A 52 9.58 -30.08 13.56
C PRO A 52 9.70 -31.60 13.57
N GLY A 53 10.81 -32.12 13.04
CA GLY A 53 11.07 -33.55 12.87
C GLY A 53 10.36 -34.21 11.68
N ALA A 54 9.55 -33.48 10.90
CA ALA A 54 8.93 -34.00 9.69
C ALA A 54 9.87 -33.84 8.48
N GLY A 55 9.96 -34.90 7.68
CA GLY A 55 10.69 -34.85 6.42
C GLY A 55 9.92 -34.10 5.32
N PRO A 56 10.58 -33.77 4.19
CA PRO A 56 9.96 -33.10 3.04
C PRO A 56 8.74 -33.85 2.46
N GLN A 57 8.65 -35.17 2.65
CA GLN A 57 7.47 -35.95 2.26
C GLN A 57 6.17 -35.47 2.94
N ALA A 58 6.25 -34.88 4.14
CA ALA A 58 5.08 -34.36 4.85
C ALA A 58 4.39 -33.23 4.07
N LEU A 59 5.16 -32.40 3.36
CA LEU A 59 4.62 -31.32 2.52
C LEU A 59 3.79 -31.86 1.35
N VAL A 60 4.16 -33.02 0.81
CA VAL A 60 3.39 -33.71 -0.25
C VAL A 60 2.05 -34.22 0.30
N GLY A 61 2.04 -34.65 1.57
CA GLY A 61 0.84 -35.11 2.26
C GLY A 61 -0.22 -34.03 2.50
N LEU A 62 0.10 -32.75 2.28
CA LEU A 62 -0.85 -31.64 2.38
C LEU A 62 -1.79 -31.54 1.17
N ILE A 63 -1.49 -32.23 0.07
CA ILE A 63 -2.27 -32.21 -1.17
C ILE A 63 -3.31 -33.34 -1.11
N ALA A 64 -4.60 -32.98 -1.25
CA ALA A 64 -5.69 -33.95 -1.25
C ALA A 64 -5.67 -34.85 -2.50
N ASP A 65 -6.30 -36.02 -2.41
CA ASP A 65 -6.31 -36.99 -3.51
C ASP A 65 -6.95 -36.45 -4.79
N SER A 66 -8.03 -35.70 -4.65
CA SER A 66 -8.72 -35.05 -5.76
C SER A 66 -7.85 -34.01 -6.46
N ASP A 67 -7.09 -33.23 -5.71
CA ASP A 67 -6.23 -32.17 -6.23
C ASP A 67 -5.00 -32.74 -6.96
N TRP A 68 -4.43 -33.81 -6.40
CA TRP A 68 -3.35 -34.55 -7.06
C TRP A 68 -3.80 -35.14 -8.39
N GLN A 69 -4.96 -35.80 -8.39
CA GLN A 69 -5.53 -36.38 -9.60
C GLN A 69 -5.82 -35.30 -10.66
N HIS A 70 -6.40 -34.17 -10.24
CA HIS A 70 -6.61 -33.02 -11.10
C HIS A 70 -5.31 -32.52 -11.72
N ALA A 71 -4.26 -32.35 -10.92
CA ALA A 71 -2.95 -31.90 -11.41
C ALA A 71 -2.34 -32.85 -12.45
N PHE A 72 -2.54 -34.16 -12.29
CA PHE A 72 -2.04 -35.15 -13.25
C PHE A 72 -2.83 -35.13 -14.57
N GLU A 73 -4.15 -34.90 -14.49
CA GLU A 73 -5.02 -34.81 -15.66
C GLU A 73 -4.82 -33.50 -16.45
N THR A 74 -4.63 -32.38 -15.75
CA THR A 74 -4.48 -31.05 -16.38
C THR A 74 -3.02 -30.66 -16.61
N GLY A 75 -2.09 -31.29 -15.91
CA GLY A 75 -0.67 -30.93 -15.85
C GLY A 75 -0.33 -29.86 -14.81
N TYR A 76 -1.32 -29.29 -14.11
CA TYR A 76 -1.10 -28.22 -13.14
C TYR A 76 -2.18 -28.13 -12.06
N TRP A 77 -1.76 -27.84 -10.84
CA TRP A 77 -2.65 -27.44 -9.75
C TRP A 77 -1.98 -26.41 -8.85
N LYS A 78 -2.81 -25.54 -8.24
CA LYS A 78 -2.37 -24.56 -7.25
C LYS A 78 -3.41 -24.43 -6.15
N GLY A 79 -2.94 -24.43 -4.91
CA GLY A 79 -3.82 -24.26 -3.74
C GLY A 79 -3.09 -23.70 -2.52
N GLU A 80 -3.84 -23.02 -1.66
CA GLU A 80 -3.39 -22.63 -0.33
C GLU A 80 -3.74 -23.73 0.67
N VAL A 81 -2.76 -24.14 1.47
CA VAL A 81 -2.93 -25.06 2.59
C VAL A 81 -2.43 -24.43 3.88
N ARG A 82 -3.01 -24.85 4.99
CA ARG A 82 -2.65 -24.36 6.33
C ARG A 82 -2.32 -25.55 7.23
N PRO A 83 -1.08 -26.06 7.16
CA PRO A 83 -0.63 -27.13 8.06
C PRO A 83 -0.67 -26.66 9.52
N ASP A 84 -0.32 -25.39 9.76
CA ASP A 84 -0.43 -24.72 11.04
C ASP A 84 -0.85 -23.24 10.86
N PRO A 85 -1.25 -22.54 11.93
CA PRO A 85 -1.69 -21.15 11.86
C PRO A 85 -0.60 -20.13 11.48
N GLU A 86 0.67 -20.42 11.74
CA GLU A 86 1.80 -19.51 11.53
C GLU A 86 2.39 -19.63 10.11
N HIS A 87 2.27 -20.79 9.47
CA HIS A 87 2.84 -21.06 8.15
C HIS A 87 1.77 -21.43 7.11
N PRO A 88 0.95 -20.47 6.64
CA PRO A 88 0.15 -20.69 5.44
C PRO A 88 1.08 -20.92 4.24
N LEU A 89 0.84 -22.00 3.50
CA LEU A 89 1.65 -22.39 2.36
C LEU A 89 0.82 -22.31 1.08
N MET A 90 1.41 -21.76 0.03
CA MET A 90 0.94 -21.90 -1.35
C MET A 90 1.69 -23.06 -2.00
N LEU A 91 0.96 -24.06 -2.45
CA LEU A 91 1.49 -25.22 -3.17
C LEU A 91 1.19 -25.06 -4.66
N GLU A 92 2.19 -25.29 -5.49
CA GLU A 92 2.05 -25.36 -6.95
C GLU A 92 2.61 -26.69 -7.44
N LEU A 93 1.74 -27.53 -7.99
CA LEU A 93 2.05 -28.86 -8.49
C LEU A 93 2.04 -28.85 -10.02
N HIS A 94 3.13 -29.23 -10.64
CA HIS A 94 3.28 -29.39 -12.09
C HIS A 94 3.51 -30.85 -12.42
N CYS A 95 2.68 -31.46 -13.26
CA CYS A 95 2.84 -32.85 -13.66
C CYS A 95 3.07 -32.97 -15.17
N GLY A 96 3.93 -33.90 -15.57
CA GLY A 96 4.18 -34.21 -16.97
C GLY A 96 2.94 -34.79 -17.64
N GLN A 97 2.51 -34.20 -18.76
CA GLN A 97 1.32 -34.61 -19.50
C GLN A 97 1.52 -35.85 -20.38
N SER A 98 2.74 -36.39 -20.47
CA SER A 98 2.99 -37.62 -21.22
C SER A 98 2.66 -38.84 -20.35
N PRO A 99 1.87 -39.82 -20.84
CA PRO A 99 1.44 -40.98 -20.07
C PRO A 99 2.60 -41.84 -19.51
N ASP A 100 3.78 -41.79 -20.14
CA ASP A 100 4.99 -42.47 -19.68
C ASP A 100 5.86 -41.61 -18.75
N SER A 101 5.65 -40.29 -18.70
CA SER A 101 6.53 -39.42 -17.93
C SER A 101 6.28 -39.54 -16.43
N GLY A 102 5.05 -39.62 -15.93
CA GLY A 102 4.80 -39.95 -14.52
C GLY A 102 5.52 -39.07 -13.48
N HIS A 103 5.99 -37.88 -13.87
CA HIS A 103 6.82 -36.97 -13.09
C HIS A 103 5.98 -35.80 -12.60
N CYS A 104 6.16 -35.40 -11.34
CA CYS A 104 5.59 -34.16 -10.84
C CYS A 104 6.64 -33.34 -10.07
N ILE A 105 6.56 -32.01 -10.21
CA ILE A 105 7.34 -31.05 -9.43
C ILE A 105 6.38 -30.31 -8.52
N LEU A 106 6.67 -30.33 -7.23
CA LEU A 106 5.95 -29.54 -6.24
C LEU A 106 6.83 -28.37 -5.82
N VAL A 107 6.31 -27.16 -6.01
CA VAL A 107 6.87 -25.92 -5.49
C VAL A 107 6.06 -25.49 -4.29
N VAL A 108 6.75 -25.15 -3.20
CA VAL A 108 6.09 -24.72 -1.95
C VAL A 108 6.55 -23.32 -1.60
N VAL A 109 5.60 -22.44 -1.31
CA VAL A 109 5.89 -21.05 -0.93
C VAL A 109 5.22 -20.77 0.40
N ASP A 110 6.03 -20.46 1.41
CA ASP A 110 5.54 -19.87 2.65
C ASP A 110 5.06 -18.44 2.36
N ILE A 111 3.77 -18.18 2.60
CA ILE A 111 3.14 -16.89 2.30
C ILE A 111 2.93 -16.02 3.55
N SER A 112 3.42 -16.45 4.73
CA SER A 112 3.42 -15.66 5.96
C SER A 112 4.03 -14.27 5.76
N GLU A 113 5.27 -14.22 5.26
CA GLU A 113 6.00 -12.96 5.04
C GLU A 113 5.44 -12.11 3.89
N ARG A 114 4.85 -12.74 2.86
CA ARG A 114 4.27 -12.03 1.72
C ARG A 114 3.02 -11.25 2.11
N GLY A 115 2.18 -11.84 2.97
CA GLY A 115 1.00 -11.17 3.51
C GLY A 115 1.35 -9.93 4.31
N GLU A 116 2.38 -10.00 5.18
CA GLU A 116 2.81 -8.86 6.00
C GLU A 116 3.41 -7.74 5.17
N ARG A 117 4.28 -8.08 4.20
CA ARG A 117 4.89 -7.08 3.31
C ARG A 117 3.84 -6.35 2.46
N GLN A 118 2.82 -7.07 1.98
CA GLN A 118 1.72 -6.46 1.23
C GLN A 118 0.92 -5.50 2.11
N ARG A 119 0.62 -5.87 3.37
CA ARG A 119 -0.06 -4.98 4.32
C ARG A 119 0.75 -3.73 4.62
N GLN A 120 2.06 -3.87 4.86
CA GLN A 120 2.96 -2.73 5.09
C GLN A 120 2.99 -1.79 3.89
N TYR A 121 3.01 -2.32 2.67
CA TYR A 121 2.98 -1.52 1.45
C TYR A 121 1.68 -0.73 1.30
N GLU A 122 0.54 -1.36 1.57
CA GLU A 122 -0.77 -0.70 1.56
C GLU A 122 -0.88 0.39 2.64
N GLU A 123 -0.37 0.13 3.84
CA GLU A 123 -0.35 1.10 4.93
C GLU A 123 0.56 2.30 4.62
N LEU A 124 1.71 2.05 4.00
CA LEU A 124 2.60 3.10 3.51
C LEU A 124 1.90 3.97 2.46
N GLN A 125 1.24 3.36 1.48
CA GLN A 125 0.50 4.10 0.46
C GLN A 125 -0.61 4.98 1.07
N ARG A 126 -1.38 4.44 2.03
CA ARG A 126 -2.40 5.22 2.76
C ARG A 126 -1.80 6.40 3.51
N THR A 127 -0.66 6.19 4.15
CA THR A 127 0.05 7.24 4.90
C THR A 127 0.55 8.34 3.98
N VAL A 128 1.15 8.00 2.84
CA VAL A 128 1.58 8.96 1.81
C VAL A 128 0.40 9.77 1.28
N GLN A 129 -0.73 9.12 1.00
CA GLN A 129 -1.92 9.82 0.50
C GLN A 129 -2.53 10.76 1.55
N ARG A 130 -2.50 10.38 2.83
CA ARG A 130 -2.94 11.22 3.94
C ARG A 130 -2.01 12.42 4.14
N LEU A 131 -0.71 12.23 3.98
CA LEU A 131 0.27 13.33 4.05
C LEU A 131 0.04 14.34 2.92
N ALA A 132 -0.13 13.86 1.69
CA ALA A 132 -0.36 14.72 0.53
C ALA A 132 -1.64 15.57 0.68
N THR A 133 -2.74 14.96 1.12
CA THR A 133 -4.01 15.68 1.35
C THR A 133 -3.89 16.70 2.48
N THR A 134 -3.18 16.38 3.56
CA THR A 134 -2.92 17.32 4.66
C THR A 134 -2.07 18.51 4.20
N GLN A 135 -1.04 18.26 3.39
CA GLN A 135 -0.17 19.32 2.86
C GLN A 135 -0.93 20.26 1.92
N GLU A 136 -1.84 19.74 1.10
CA GLU A 136 -2.70 20.56 0.24
C GLU A 136 -3.67 21.43 1.06
N GLN A 137 -4.24 20.88 2.13
CA GLN A 137 -5.08 21.64 3.06
C GLN A 137 -4.29 22.76 3.76
N LEU A 138 -3.07 22.49 4.21
CA LEU A 138 -2.20 23.50 4.82
C LEU A 138 -1.86 24.61 3.84
N LEU A 139 -1.46 24.28 2.61
CA LEU A 139 -1.20 25.26 1.55
C LEU A 139 -2.43 26.14 1.27
N ARG A 140 -3.63 25.54 1.24
CA ARG A 140 -4.88 26.27 1.06
C ARG A 140 -5.16 27.20 2.25
N SER A 141 -4.90 26.74 3.47
CA SER A 141 -5.06 27.54 4.67
C SER A 141 -4.10 28.74 4.68
N GLU A 142 -2.82 28.54 4.35
CA GLU A 142 -1.84 29.62 4.23
C GLU A 142 -2.23 30.65 3.16
N LYS A 143 -2.71 30.19 1.99
CA LYS A 143 -3.22 31.09 0.94
C LYS A 143 -4.40 31.91 1.43
N MET A 144 -5.36 31.28 2.12
CA MET A 144 -6.54 31.98 2.64
C MET A 144 -6.17 32.97 3.75
N ALA A 145 -5.24 32.62 4.64
CA ALA A 145 -4.72 33.54 5.65
C ALA A 145 -4.02 34.76 5.01
N SER A 146 -3.19 34.52 3.99
CA SER A 146 -2.51 35.58 3.25
C SER A 146 -3.49 36.52 2.53
N ILE A 147 -4.53 35.96 1.91
CA ILE A 147 -5.62 36.74 1.28
C ILE A 147 -6.38 37.55 2.33
N GLY A 148 -6.69 36.97 3.49
CA GLY A 148 -7.36 37.67 4.58
C GLY A 148 -6.55 38.84 5.14
N GLN A 149 -5.24 38.66 5.31
CA GLN A 149 -4.34 39.74 5.72
C GLN A 149 -4.27 40.86 4.68
N LEU A 150 -4.14 40.51 3.39
CA LEU A 150 -4.18 41.49 2.30
C LEU A 150 -5.51 42.24 2.26
N ALA A 151 -6.63 41.54 2.36
CA ALA A 151 -7.96 42.15 2.36
C ALA A 151 -8.16 43.08 3.57
N ALA A 152 -7.69 42.70 4.75
CA ALA A 152 -7.74 43.55 5.94
C ALA A 152 -6.85 44.80 5.79
N GLY A 153 -5.66 44.66 5.21
CA GLY A 153 -4.77 45.79 4.90
C GLY A 153 -5.41 46.77 3.91
N VAL A 154 -5.95 46.26 2.80
CA VAL A 154 -6.66 47.07 1.79
C VAL A 154 -7.88 47.76 2.40
N ALA A 155 -8.68 47.06 3.22
CA ALA A 155 -9.82 47.66 3.90
C ALA A 155 -9.40 48.78 4.85
N HIS A 156 -8.29 48.60 5.57
CA HIS A 156 -7.74 49.63 6.46
C HIS A 156 -7.27 50.87 5.66
N GLU A 157 -6.58 50.66 4.54
CA GLU A 157 -6.10 51.74 3.67
C GLU A 157 -7.24 52.49 2.95
N ILE A 158 -8.36 51.83 2.65
CA ILE A 158 -9.56 52.47 2.06
C ILE A 158 -10.36 53.24 3.12
N ASN A 159 -10.50 52.69 4.32
CA ASN A 159 -11.29 53.34 5.38
C ASN A 159 -10.64 54.63 5.87
N ASN A 160 -9.31 54.72 5.86
CA ASN A 160 -8.59 55.92 6.28
C ASN A 160 -8.99 57.20 5.50
N PRO A 161 -8.89 57.27 4.16
CA PRO A 161 -9.30 58.45 3.39
C PRO A 161 -10.80 58.73 3.47
N ILE A 162 -11.67 57.70 3.56
CA ILE A 162 -13.11 57.90 3.77
C ILE A 162 -13.38 58.62 5.10
N GLY A 163 -12.69 58.19 6.16
CA GLY A 163 -12.75 58.86 7.47
C GLY A 163 -12.33 60.33 7.39
N TYR A 164 -11.24 60.64 6.66
CA TYR A 164 -10.81 62.01 6.42
C TYR A 164 -11.85 62.84 5.67
N VAL A 165 -12.45 62.30 4.60
CA VAL A 165 -13.49 62.99 3.82
C VAL A 165 -14.72 63.27 4.68
N GLY A 166 -15.19 62.30 5.46
CA GLY A 166 -16.34 62.46 6.36
C GLY A 166 -16.11 63.53 7.42
N SER A 167 -14.94 63.53 8.07
CA SER A 167 -14.57 64.54 9.06
C SER A 167 -14.55 65.95 8.45
N ASN A 168 -13.94 66.09 7.27
CA ASN A 168 -13.88 67.37 6.57
C ASN A 168 -15.27 67.90 6.19
N LEU A 169 -16.17 67.02 5.73
CA LEU A 169 -17.55 67.38 5.42
C LEU A 169 -18.32 67.87 6.65
N SER A 170 -18.17 67.19 7.80
CA SER A 170 -18.79 67.62 9.07
C SER A 170 -18.32 69.01 9.48
N THR A 171 -17.01 69.25 9.45
CA THR A 171 -16.42 70.56 9.77
C THR A 171 -16.90 71.66 8.81
N LEU A 172 -17.01 71.38 7.50
CA LEU A 172 -17.57 72.32 6.53
C LEU A 172 -19.04 72.64 6.83
N GLN A 173 -19.82 71.66 7.27
CA GLN A 173 -21.23 71.84 7.59
C GLN A 173 -21.42 72.72 8.83
N GLU A 174 -20.60 72.53 9.86
CA GLU A 174 -20.54 73.40 11.05
C GLU A 174 -20.22 74.85 10.68
N TYR A 175 -19.17 75.07 9.87
CA TYR A 175 -18.80 76.42 9.42
C TYR A 175 -19.89 77.06 8.57
N SER A 176 -20.51 76.31 7.64
CA SER A 176 -21.61 76.81 6.83
C SER A 176 -22.81 77.22 7.68
N THR A 177 -23.13 76.43 8.72
CA THR A 177 -24.26 76.71 9.62
C THR A 177 -23.99 77.95 10.47
N ALA A 178 -22.77 78.07 11.00
CA ALA A 178 -22.34 79.25 11.76
C ALA A 178 -22.36 80.52 10.90
N LEU A 179 -21.88 80.45 9.65
CA LEU A 179 -21.92 81.57 8.71
C LEU A 179 -23.36 82.00 8.41
N LEU A 180 -24.23 81.05 8.04
CA LEU A 180 -25.65 81.36 7.78
C LEU A 180 -26.35 81.97 9.00
N GLY A 181 -26.08 81.48 10.20
CA GLY A 181 -26.59 82.07 11.45
C GLY A 181 -26.08 83.50 11.69
N SER A 182 -24.80 83.77 11.40
CA SER A 182 -24.22 85.11 11.52
C SER A 182 -24.82 86.11 10.51
N ILE A 183 -25.13 85.65 9.29
CA ILE A 183 -25.77 86.46 8.26
C ILE A 183 -27.23 86.75 8.65
N ALA A 184 -27.99 85.73 9.08
CA ALA A 184 -29.38 85.90 9.49
C ALA A 184 -29.53 86.90 10.65
N SER A 185 -28.71 86.75 11.70
CA SER A 185 -28.68 87.70 12.83
C SER A 185 -28.17 89.10 12.46
N GLY A 186 -27.37 89.22 11.40
CA GLY A 186 -26.97 90.52 10.84
C GLY A 186 -28.13 91.21 10.11
N VAL A 187 -28.91 90.45 9.33
CA VAL A 187 -30.08 90.95 8.59
C VAL A 187 -31.20 91.38 9.53
N GLU A 188 -31.50 90.62 10.58
CA GLU A 188 -32.52 90.99 11.59
C GLU A 188 -32.21 92.31 12.30
N ARG A 189 -30.92 92.57 12.59
CA ARG A 189 -30.47 93.82 13.22
C ARG A 189 -30.51 95.03 12.28
N ALA A 190 -30.49 94.81 10.97
CA ALA A 190 -30.56 95.88 9.97
C ALA A 190 -32.02 96.22 9.56
N ALA A 191 -32.97 95.33 9.89
CA ALA A 191 -34.38 95.45 9.51
C ALA A 191 -35.31 95.96 10.63
N GLY A 192 -34.82 96.11 11.87
CA GLY A 192 -35.50 96.74 13.00
C GLY A 192 -34.92 98.10 13.33
#